data_AF-A0A101MIC7-F1
#
_entry.id   AF-A0A101MIC7-F1
#
_cell.length_a   1.000
_cell.length_b   1.000
_cell.length_c   1.000
_cell.angle_alpha   90.00
_cell.angle_beta   90.00
_cell.angle_gamma   90.00
#
_symmetry.space_group_name_H-M   'P 1'
#
loop_
_entity.id
_entity.type
_entity.pdbx_description
1 polymer ?
#
loop_
_entity_poly.entity_id
_entity_poly.type
_entity_poly.pdbx_seq_one_letter_code
_entity_poly.pdbx_strand_id
1 'polypeptide(L)'
;MKFTNIVLAASAATVACAYPQGRDVVPTKQSADLKKRANGFTWLGVSESGAEFGSNIPGTLDQDYTWPKTSQIKILRDAGMNIFRVPFLMERLVPTSITGTPDATYLAALKSTIKFITASGAYAVIDPHNYGRYHGNIITSTSDFKAFWKTLATEFASDEKVIFDTNNEYHDLDQKLVLDLNQAAIDAIRAAGATSQYIFVEGNAYSGAWSWTTNNDNLKALTDSEDKIVYEMHQYLDGDSSGTSETCVSATIGKERLQSATTWLQDNNKKGFIGEFAGGVNANCEAAVEGMLSYMSENSDVWMGAEWWSAGPMWGSYMYSLEPSNGPAYSTYLPILEKYFVDGTASTPASSSSSSSTKTAAKTSTTTAAQTTTAAAIEVTSTPSSNVQVPSSVIEPSSSTTPAAAPTTLVTATVPASATSTAKSFTQVPTASPSSGSVAKHYYQCGGINWTGPTVCETGTTCVKQNPYYYQCIN
;
A
#
# COMPACT_ATOMS: atom_id res chain seq x y z
N MET A 1 47.72 -57.11 55.45
CA MET A 1 47.13 -55.99 56.21
C MET A 1 47.31 -54.68 55.43
N LYS A 2 46.49 -53.66 55.73
CA LYS A 2 46.65 -52.18 55.57
C LYS A 2 47.85 -51.66 54.72
N PHE A 3 47.63 -50.81 53.70
CA PHE A 3 47.62 -49.31 53.75
C PHE A 3 48.94 -48.71 54.32
N THR A 4 49.56 -47.62 53.84
CA THR A 4 49.21 -46.41 53.02
C THR A 4 50.54 -45.69 52.62
N ASN A 5 50.71 -44.60 51.83
CA ASN A 5 49.89 -43.66 51.01
C ASN A 5 50.84 -42.86 50.04
N ILE A 6 50.30 -41.89 49.26
CA ILE A 6 50.94 -40.61 48.81
C ILE A 6 52.05 -40.65 47.69
N VAL A 7 52.29 -39.62 46.86
CA VAL A 7 51.45 -38.65 46.08
C VAL A 7 52.32 -37.77 45.12
N LEU A 8 51.71 -37.09 44.14
CA LEU A 8 52.21 -35.92 43.33
C LEU A 8 53.27 -36.10 42.20
N ALA A 9 52.73 -36.13 40.95
CA ALA A 9 53.07 -35.38 39.73
C ALA A 9 54.52 -35.06 39.25
N ALA A 10 54.77 -35.32 37.96
CA ALA A 10 55.32 -34.36 36.99
C ALA A 10 54.97 -34.73 35.52
N SER A 11 54.97 -33.74 34.61
CA SER A 11 54.45 -33.77 33.22
C SER A 11 55.38 -34.38 32.16
N ALA A 12 54.84 -34.95 31.06
CA ALA A 12 55.36 -34.78 29.68
C ALA A 12 54.48 -35.39 28.55
N ALA A 13 54.44 -34.68 27.41
CA ALA A 13 54.36 -35.14 26.00
C ALA A 13 53.41 -36.29 25.55
N THR A 14 52.28 -35.88 24.94
CA THR A 14 51.73 -36.33 23.63
C THR A 14 52.09 -37.70 23.04
N VAL A 15 51.07 -38.54 22.82
CA VAL A 15 50.98 -39.49 21.69
C VAL A 15 49.57 -39.40 21.10
N ALA A 16 49.43 -39.42 19.76
CA ALA A 16 48.15 -39.43 19.08
C ALA A 16 47.70 -40.86 18.73
N CYS A 17 46.47 -41.21 19.11
CA CYS A 17 45.79 -42.44 18.67
C CYS A 17 44.39 -42.08 18.18
N ALA A 18 44.07 -42.42 16.94
CA ALA A 18 42.74 -42.20 16.37
C ALA A 18 41.82 -43.41 16.61
N TYR A 19 40.58 -43.15 17.01
CA TYR A 19 39.46 -44.07 16.87
C TYR A 19 38.17 -43.25 16.61
N PRO A 20 37.20 -43.73 15.82
CA PRO A 20 36.22 -42.84 15.18
C PRO A 20 35.06 -42.46 16.10
N GLN A 21 34.61 -41.21 15.97
CA GLN A 21 33.27 -40.81 16.39
C GLN A 21 32.25 -40.98 15.25
N GLY A 22 30.98 -40.74 15.54
CA GLY A 22 29.83 -41.19 14.76
C GLY A 22 29.66 -40.52 13.40
N ARG A 23 28.63 -40.97 12.66
CA ARG A 23 28.17 -40.33 11.43
C ARG A 23 27.52 -39.00 11.77
N ASP A 24 28.19 -37.90 11.49
CA ASP A 24 27.53 -36.60 11.43
C ASP A 24 26.50 -36.59 10.30
N VAL A 25 25.27 -36.22 10.65
CA VAL A 25 24.25 -35.86 9.65
C VAL A 25 24.67 -34.51 9.05
N VAL A 26 24.64 -34.40 7.72
CA VAL A 26 24.92 -33.15 7.02
C VAL A 26 23.61 -32.40 6.75
N PRO A 27 23.39 -31.21 7.34
CA PRO A 27 22.48 -30.23 6.81
C PRO A 27 23.28 -29.16 6.05
N THR A 28 23.28 -29.23 4.72
CA THR A 28 23.79 -28.14 3.87
C THR A 28 22.86 -26.92 3.93
N LYS A 29 22.83 -26.22 5.07
CA LYS A 29 22.40 -24.83 5.08
C LYS A 29 23.56 -23.97 4.62
N GLN A 30 23.46 -23.52 3.37
CA GLN A 30 24.34 -22.52 2.80
C GLN A 30 24.03 -21.18 3.47
N SER A 31 24.64 -20.94 4.63
CA SER A 31 24.59 -19.67 5.34
C SER A 31 25.31 -18.59 4.54
N ALA A 32 24.60 -18.01 3.56
CA ALA A 32 24.98 -16.73 3.01
C ALA A 32 24.94 -15.70 4.15
N ASP A 33 26.04 -14.99 4.37
CA ASP A 33 26.08 -13.85 5.29
C ASP A 33 25.22 -12.71 4.72
N LEU A 34 23.91 -12.80 4.97
CA LEU A 34 22.96 -11.73 4.77
C LEU A 34 23.34 -10.59 5.71
N LYS A 35 24.12 -9.63 5.19
CA LYS A 35 24.37 -8.35 5.86
C LYS A 35 23.03 -7.81 6.38
N LYS A 36 22.93 -7.59 7.69
CA LYS A 36 21.74 -6.99 8.30
C LYS A 36 21.45 -5.67 7.59
N ARG A 37 20.25 -5.55 6.99
CA ARG A 37 19.77 -4.32 6.33
C ARG A 37 19.88 -3.15 7.32
N ALA A 38 20.35 -2.00 6.88
CA ALA A 38 20.68 -0.90 7.79
C ALA A 38 19.46 -0.34 8.57
N ASN A 39 18.28 -0.35 7.94
CA ASN A 39 16.97 0.03 8.49
C ASN A 39 16.00 -1.16 8.66
N GLY A 40 16.43 -2.39 8.35
CA GLY A 40 15.61 -3.60 8.50
C GLY A 40 14.49 -3.82 7.47
N PHE A 41 13.95 -2.75 6.84
CA PHE A 41 12.81 -2.86 5.92
C PHE A 41 13.05 -3.78 4.71
N THR A 42 11.98 -4.45 4.30
CA THR A 42 11.90 -5.18 3.03
C THR A 42 11.66 -4.23 1.86
N TRP A 43 10.77 -3.25 2.07
CA TRP A 43 10.29 -2.30 1.07
C TRP A 43 10.21 -0.86 1.59
N LEU A 44 10.42 0.13 0.71
CA LEU A 44 9.96 1.50 0.87
C LEU A 44 9.64 2.12 -0.50
N GLY A 45 8.52 2.85 -0.60
CA GLY A 45 7.97 3.27 -1.89
C GLY A 45 6.96 4.40 -1.85
N VAL A 46 6.12 4.45 -2.88
CA VAL A 46 5.00 5.38 -3.03
C VAL A 46 3.83 4.71 -3.75
N SER A 47 2.59 5.07 -3.43
CA SER A 47 1.47 4.83 -4.34
C SER A 47 1.61 5.69 -5.60
N GLU A 48 1.25 5.14 -6.76
CA GLU A 48 1.30 5.76 -8.09
C GLU A 48 -0.14 5.89 -8.61
N SER A 49 -0.83 6.92 -8.15
CA SER A 49 -2.25 7.19 -8.42
C SER A 49 -2.51 7.74 -9.82
N GLY A 50 -3.75 7.55 -10.28
CA GLY A 50 -4.32 8.21 -11.45
C GLY A 50 -5.38 7.37 -12.18
N ALA A 51 -5.33 6.04 -12.09
CA ALA A 51 -6.22 5.14 -12.84
C ALA A 51 -7.54 4.82 -12.09
N GLU A 52 -7.56 5.09 -10.78
CA GLU A 52 -8.71 5.11 -9.88
C GLU A 52 -9.53 6.42 -9.98
N PHE A 53 -8.91 7.53 -10.39
CA PHE A 53 -9.51 8.88 -10.38
C PHE A 53 -10.83 9.03 -11.16
N GLY A 54 -11.61 10.06 -10.80
CA GLY A 54 -12.78 10.52 -11.55
C GLY A 54 -14.04 9.67 -11.36
N SER A 55 -15.19 10.33 -11.16
CA SER A 55 -16.45 9.67 -10.81
C SER A 55 -17.20 9.02 -11.99
N ASN A 56 -16.79 9.30 -13.24
CA ASN A 56 -17.38 8.68 -14.42
C ASN A 56 -16.81 7.27 -14.64
N ILE A 57 -17.72 6.30 -14.81
CA ILE A 57 -17.42 4.88 -15.04
C ILE A 57 -18.07 4.46 -16.37
N PRO A 58 -17.32 3.89 -17.34
CA PRO A 58 -15.87 3.65 -17.30
C PRO A 58 -15.03 4.93 -17.36
N GLY A 59 -15.60 6.06 -17.80
CA GLY A 59 -14.88 7.32 -17.97
C GLY A 59 -13.91 7.31 -19.14
N THR A 60 -13.16 8.40 -19.28
CA THR A 60 -12.30 8.73 -20.42
C THR A 60 -10.87 8.96 -19.95
N LEU A 61 -9.92 8.30 -20.62
CA LEU A 61 -8.49 8.49 -20.38
C LEU A 61 -8.08 9.94 -20.66
N ASP A 62 -7.20 10.47 -19.81
CA ASP A 62 -6.68 11.84 -19.78
C ASP A 62 -7.76 12.93 -19.58
N GLN A 63 -8.93 12.57 -19.06
CA GLN A 63 -9.98 13.49 -18.61
C GLN A 63 -10.52 13.12 -17.22
N ASP A 64 -11.04 11.89 -17.09
CA ASP A 64 -11.55 11.35 -15.82
C ASP A 64 -10.44 10.67 -15.02
N TYR A 65 -9.58 9.90 -15.69
CA TYR A 65 -8.48 9.13 -15.13
C TYR A 65 -7.27 9.12 -16.07
N THR A 66 -6.10 8.72 -15.60
CA THR A 66 -4.87 8.59 -16.38
C THR A 66 -4.03 7.41 -15.88
N TRP A 67 -2.90 7.10 -16.52
CA TRP A 67 -1.96 6.09 -16.01
C TRP A 67 -0.67 6.73 -15.49
N PRO A 68 -0.05 6.19 -14.43
CA PRO A 68 1.22 6.67 -13.90
C PRO A 68 2.30 6.86 -14.97
N LYS A 69 3.03 7.98 -14.88
CA LYS A 69 4.09 8.29 -15.84
C LYS A 69 5.33 7.47 -15.50
N THR A 70 5.65 6.49 -16.32
CA THR A 70 6.86 5.64 -16.18
C THR A 70 8.16 6.43 -16.06
N SER A 71 8.24 7.63 -16.63
CA SER A 71 9.38 8.55 -16.44
C SER A 71 9.51 9.13 -15.03
N GLN A 72 8.40 9.24 -14.28
CA GLN A 72 8.34 9.74 -12.91
C GLN A 72 8.60 8.61 -11.90
N ILE A 73 7.96 7.45 -12.10
CA ILE A 73 8.31 6.17 -11.45
C ILE A 73 9.82 5.95 -11.54
N LYS A 74 10.44 6.20 -12.70
CA LYS A 74 11.89 6.04 -12.88
C LYS A 74 12.71 6.95 -11.97
N ILE A 75 12.31 8.21 -11.77
CA ILE A 75 13.04 9.16 -10.90
C ILE A 75 13.02 8.68 -9.45
N LEU A 76 11.86 8.22 -8.96
CA LEU A 76 11.70 7.67 -7.61
C LEU A 76 12.45 6.33 -7.45
N ARG A 77 12.43 5.49 -8.48
CA ARG A 77 13.19 4.23 -8.56
C ARG A 77 14.70 4.46 -8.54
N ASP A 78 15.18 5.47 -9.27
CA ASP A 78 16.59 5.87 -9.33
C ASP A 78 17.06 6.48 -8.00
N ALA A 79 16.17 7.16 -7.26
CA ALA A 79 16.46 7.67 -5.91
C ALA A 79 16.63 6.54 -4.87
N GLY A 80 15.87 5.45 -5.01
CA GLY A 80 16.06 4.24 -4.21
C GLY A 80 14.77 3.50 -3.80
N MET A 81 13.59 4.00 -4.13
CA MET A 81 12.32 3.29 -3.88
C MET A 81 12.29 1.93 -4.58
N ASN A 82 11.69 0.93 -3.93
CA ASN A 82 11.69 -0.46 -4.40
C ASN A 82 10.33 -1.18 -4.33
N ILE A 83 9.26 -0.47 -4.00
CA ILE A 83 7.86 -0.89 -4.15
C ILE A 83 7.07 0.30 -4.71
N PHE A 84 6.01 0.01 -5.46
CA PHE A 84 5.06 1.00 -5.97
C PHE A 84 3.66 0.37 -6.03
N ARG A 85 2.69 0.88 -5.26
CA ARG A 85 1.27 0.50 -5.35
C ARG A 85 0.57 1.23 -6.49
N VAL A 86 -0.24 0.52 -7.27
CA VAL A 86 -0.93 1.07 -8.46
C VAL A 86 -2.44 0.89 -8.32
N PRO A 87 -3.14 1.90 -7.74
CA PRO A 87 -4.59 1.96 -7.65
C PRO A 87 -5.28 1.88 -9.02
N PHE A 88 -6.34 1.09 -9.13
CA PHE A 88 -7.22 1.02 -10.31
C PHE A 88 -8.67 0.68 -9.93
N LEU A 89 -9.67 1.05 -10.73
CA LEU A 89 -11.07 0.65 -10.46
C LEU A 89 -11.41 -0.73 -11.05
N MET A 90 -12.00 -1.61 -10.24
CA MET A 90 -12.59 -2.88 -10.68
C MET A 90 -13.62 -2.68 -11.79
N GLU A 91 -14.41 -1.60 -11.73
CA GLU A 91 -15.44 -1.24 -12.71
C GLU A 91 -14.87 -0.74 -14.05
N ARG A 92 -13.60 -0.34 -14.09
CA ARG A 92 -12.89 -0.07 -15.35
C ARG A 92 -12.20 -1.33 -15.88
N LEU A 93 -11.74 -2.20 -14.97
CA LEU A 93 -11.13 -3.46 -15.35
C LEU A 93 -12.14 -4.48 -15.91
N VAL A 94 -13.29 -4.71 -15.26
CA VAL A 94 -14.31 -5.73 -15.65
C VAL A 94 -15.73 -5.11 -15.74
N PRO A 95 -15.98 -4.17 -16.68
CA PRO A 95 -17.08 -3.20 -16.57
C PRO A 95 -18.51 -3.76 -16.47
N THR A 96 -18.80 -4.93 -17.06
CA THR A 96 -20.16 -5.49 -17.10
C THR A 96 -20.57 -6.19 -15.81
N SER A 97 -19.64 -6.88 -15.15
CA SER A 97 -19.81 -7.54 -13.86
C SER A 97 -18.44 -7.88 -13.28
N ILE A 98 -18.36 -7.99 -11.95
CA ILE A 98 -17.18 -8.47 -11.22
C ILE A 98 -16.63 -9.83 -11.73
N THR A 99 -17.49 -10.64 -12.37
CA THR A 99 -17.17 -11.93 -13.01
C THR A 99 -16.97 -11.86 -14.53
N GLY A 100 -17.00 -10.65 -15.11
CA GLY A 100 -16.99 -10.41 -16.55
C GLY A 100 -15.61 -10.51 -17.20
N THR A 101 -15.59 -10.47 -18.52
CA THR A 101 -14.35 -10.34 -19.30
C THR A 101 -13.71 -8.98 -19.02
N PRO A 102 -12.39 -8.91 -18.78
CA PRO A 102 -11.72 -7.62 -18.63
C PRO A 102 -11.77 -6.75 -19.88
N ASP A 103 -11.82 -5.42 -19.71
CA ASP A 103 -11.54 -4.50 -20.81
C ASP A 103 -10.09 -4.64 -21.25
N ALA A 104 -9.90 -4.99 -22.53
CA ALA A 104 -8.58 -5.29 -23.07
C ALA A 104 -7.65 -4.06 -23.12
N THR A 105 -8.20 -2.84 -23.15
CA THR A 105 -7.42 -1.59 -23.19
C THR A 105 -6.93 -1.24 -21.80
N TYR A 106 -7.83 -1.27 -20.81
CA TYR A 106 -7.52 -0.96 -19.41
C TYR A 106 -6.58 -2.01 -18.81
N LEU A 107 -6.83 -3.30 -19.06
CA LEU A 107 -5.93 -4.38 -18.65
C LEU A 107 -4.55 -4.29 -19.33
N ALA A 108 -4.47 -3.94 -20.61
CA ALA A 108 -3.18 -3.76 -21.30
C ALA A 108 -2.38 -2.59 -20.71
N ALA A 109 -3.05 -1.49 -20.32
CA ALA A 109 -2.40 -0.35 -19.69
C ALA A 109 -1.92 -0.67 -18.26
N LEU A 110 -2.74 -1.35 -17.43
CA LEU A 110 -2.32 -1.88 -16.13
C LEU A 110 -1.08 -2.77 -16.27
N LYS A 111 -1.13 -3.77 -17.17
CA LYS A 111 0.00 -4.67 -17.46
C LYS A 111 1.24 -3.92 -17.96
N SER A 112 1.09 -2.80 -18.67
CA SER A 112 2.21 -1.96 -19.11
C SER A 112 2.90 -1.25 -17.94
N THR A 113 2.11 -0.62 -17.05
CA THR A 113 2.61 0.08 -15.86
C THR A 113 3.30 -0.88 -14.89
N ILE A 114 2.62 -1.98 -14.53
CA ILE A 114 3.16 -3.03 -13.66
C ILE A 114 4.46 -3.60 -14.23
N LYS A 115 4.49 -3.97 -15.53
CA LYS A 115 5.70 -4.49 -16.18
C LYS A 115 6.86 -3.50 -16.21
N PHE A 116 6.60 -2.20 -16.30
CA PHE A 116 7.66 -1.19 -16.21
C PHE A 116 8.30 -1.19 -14.82
N ILE A 117 7.48 -1.24 -13.76
CA ILE A 117 7.94 -1.30 -12.37
C ILE A 117 8.74 -2.60 -12.13
N THR A 118 8.19 -3.77 -12.46
CA THR A 118 8.83 -5.06 -12.19
C THR A 118 10.11 -5.28 -13.00
N ALA A 119 10.17 -4.79 -14.24
CA ALA A 119 11.40 -4.79 -15.05
C ALA A 119 12.54 -3.91 -14.48
N SER A 120 12.24 -2.99 -13.55
CA SER A 120 13.25 -2.22 -12.80
C SER A 120 13.78 -2.94 -11.55
N GLY A 121 13.29 -4.14 -11.26
CA GLY A 121 13.59 -4.95 -10.08
C GLY A 121 12.86 -4.51 -8.80
N ALA A 122 12.09 -3.42 -8.84
CA ALA A 122 11.13 -3.05 -7.79
C ALA A 122 9.93 -4.03 -7.78
N TYR A 123 9.16 -3.96 -6.70
CA TYR A 123 7.87 -4.63 -6.58
C TYR A 123 6.74 -3.71 -7.04
N ALA A 124 5.66 -4.28 -7.53
CA ALA A 124 4.47 -3.56 -7.98
C ALA A 124 3.23 -4.13 -7.27
N VAL A 125 2.55 -3.34 -6.45
CA VAL A 125 1.29 -3.76 -5.82
C VAL A 125 0.14 -3.45 -6.77
N ILE A 126 -0.69 -4.46 -7.04
CA ILE A 126 -1.90 -4.34 -7.84
C ILE A 126 -3.07 -4.14 -6.86
N ASP A 127 -3.56 -2.90 -6.78
CA ASP A 127 -4.64 -2.47 -5.88
C ASP A 127 -5.95 -2.20 -6.64
N PRO A 128 -6.99 -3.04 -6.48
CA PRO A 128 -8.35 -2.68 -6.84
C PRO A 128 -8.91 -1.72 -5.79
N HIS A 129 -8.87 -0.42 -6.11
CA HIS A 129 -9.06 0.69 -5.18
C HIS A 129 -10.54 0.96 -4.88
N ASN A 130 -11.18 -0.01 -4.23
CA ASN A 130 -12.62 -0.24 -4.37
C ASN A 130 -13.42 -0.29 -3.05
N TYR A 131 -12.79 -0.11 -1.88
CA TYR A 131 -13.49 0.02 -0.59
C TYR A 131 -14.39 -1.18 -0.23
N GLY A 132 -14.06 -2.39 -0.70
CA GLY A 132 -14.89 -3.59 -0.58
C GLY A 132 -16.20 -3.53 -1.39
N ARG A 133 -16.27 -2.68 -2.42
CA ARG A 133 -17.49 -2.34 -3.17
C ARG A 133 -17.29 -2.42 -4.68
N TYR A 134 -18.37 -2.73 -5.39
CA TYR A 134 -18.42 -2.80 -6.86
C TYR A 134 -19.73 -2.14 -7.36
N HIS A 135 -19.61 -1.17 -8.28
CA HIS A 135 -20.62 -0.16 -8.60
C HIS A 135 -21.25 0.44 -7.32
N GLY A 136 -20.42 0.77 -6.33
CA GLY A 136 -20.81 1.31 -5.03
C GLY A 136 -21.54 0.34 -4.08
N ASN A 137 -21.85 -0.88 -4.51
CA ASN A 137 -22.52 -1.90 -3.70
C ASN A 137 -21.48 -2.78 -2.99
N ILE A 138 -21.71 -3.14 -1.72
CA ILE A 138 -20.80 -4.05 -0.98
C ILE A 138 -20.69 -5.40 -1.71
N ILE A 139 -19.45 -5.88 -1.91
CA ILE A 139 -19.17 -7.18 -2.51
C ILE A 139 -19.54 -8.26 -1.50
N THR A 140 -20.79 -8.76 -1.58
CA THR A 140 -21.30 -9.82 -0.67
C THR A 140 -21.04 -11.24 -1.17
N SER A 141 -20.63 -11.39 -2.44
CA SER A 141 -20.44 -12.69 -3.09
C SER A 141 -18.96 -13.07 -3.19
N THR A 142 -18.53 -13.93 -2.25
CA THR A 142 -17.14 -14.43 -2.22
C THR A 142 -16.79 -15.33 -3.40
N SER A 143 -17.78 -15.98 -4.02
CA SER A 143 -17.59 -16.74 -5.28
C SER A 143 -17.31 -15.81 -6.47
N ASP A 144 -17.93 -14.63 -6.51
CA ASP A 144 -17.72 -13.67 -7.59
C ASP A 144 -16.40 -12.92 -7.41
N PHE A 145 -16.04 -12.59 -6.16
CA PHE A 145 -14.70 -12.07 -5.83
C PHE A 145 -13.59 -13.09 -6.12
N LYS A 146 -13.84 -14.40 -5.93
CA LYS A 146 -12.94 -15.47 -6.41
C LYS A 146 -12.79 -15.47 -7.93
N ALA A 147 -13.87 -15.26 -8.68
CA ALA A 147 -13.81 -15.22 -10.14
C ALA A 147 -13.04 -13.98 -10.65
N PHE A 148 -13.24 -12.82 -10.03
CA PHE A 148 -12.42 -11.62 -10.27
C PHE A 148 -10.93 -11.91 -10.02
N TRP A 149 -10.58 -12.38 -8.82
CA TRP A 149 -9.19 -12.59 -8.42
C TRP A 149 -8.49 -13.69 -9.22
N LYS A 150 -9.20 -14.76 -9.58
CA LYS A 150 -8.68 -15.81 -10.48
C LYS A 150 -8.39 -15.24 -11.87
N THR A 151 -9.23 -14.35 -12.38
CA THR A 151 -9.04 -13.71 -13.69
C THR A 151 -7.83 -12.78 -13.67
N LEU A 152 -7.78 -11.84 -12.71
CA LEU A 152 -6.68 -10.87 -12.59
C LEU A 152 -5.34 -11.55 -12.30
N ALA A 153 -5.26 -12.45 -11.32
CA ALA A 153 -4.00 -13.10 -10.96
C ALA A 153 -3.43 -13.99 -12.09
N THR A 154 -4.29 -14.56 -12.97
CA THR A 154 -3.82 -15.35 -14.13
C THR A 154 -3.00 -14.48 -15.10
N GLU A 155 -3.29 -13.19 -15.22
CA GLU A 155 -2.57 -12.26 -16.09
C GLU A 155 -1.16 -11.89 -15.60
N PHE A 156 -0.84 -12.20 -14.34
CA PHE A 156 0.39 -11.80 -13.64
C PHE A 156 1.13 -12.96 -12.93
N ALA A 157 0.59 -14.18 -12.95
CA ALA A 157 1.07 -15.31 -12.15
C ALA A 157 2.56 -15.67 -12.29
N SER A 158 3.19 -15.34 -13.42
CA SER A 158 4.63 -15.59 -13.65
C SER A 158 5.57 -14.44 -13.26
N ASP A 159 5.05 -13.30 -12.79
CA ASP A 159 5.89 -12.16 -12.36
C ASP A 159 6.07 -12.18 -10.83
N GLU A 160 7.24 -12.61 -10.37
CA GLU A 160 7.58 -12.73 -8.94
C GLU A 160 7.72 -11.38 -8.21
N LYS A 161 7.65 -10.26 -8.95
CA LYS A 161 7.69 -8.90 -8.41
C LYS A 161 6.32 -8.25 -8.29
N VAL A 162 5.27 -8.89 -8.79
CA VAL A 162 3.90 -8.49 -8.47
C VAL A 162 3.57 -8.83 -7.02
N ILE A 163 2.82 -7.95 -6.38
CA ILE A 163 2.13 -8.15 -5.12
C ILE A 163 0.64 -7.89 -5.39
N PHE A 164 -0.25 -8.67 -4.79
CA PHE A 164 -1.68 -8.47 -4.92
C PHE A 164 -2.24 -7.93 -3.61
N ASP A 165 -2.74 -6.70 -3.61
CA ASP A 165 -3.61 -6.16 -2.56
C ASP A 165 -5.03 -6.65 -2.86
N THR A 166 -5.73 -7.20 -1.86
CA THR A 166 -7.08 -7.74 -2.07
C THR A 166 -8.12 -6.67 -2.44
N ASN A 167 -8.06 -5.48 -1.83
CA ASN A 167 -8.97 -4.35 -2.03
C ASN A 167 -8.60 -3.21 -1.07
N ASN A 168 -8.40 -1.99 -1.60
CA ASN A 168 -8.24 -0.80 -0.78
C ASN A 168 -9.35 -0.64 0.27
N GLU A 169 -8.98 -0.40 1.53
CA GLU A 169 -9.79 0.15 2.62
C GLU A 169 -11.23 -0.38 2.72
N TYR A 170 -11.40 -1.65 3.09
CA TYR A 170 -12.73 -2.13 3.51
C TYR A 170 -13.28 -1.24 4.64
N HIS A 171 -14.52 -0.75 4.52
CA HIS A 171 -15.15 0.08 5.56
C HIS A 171 -16.67 -0.08 5.62
N ASP A 172 -17.27 0.03 6.80
CA ASP A 172 -18.71 -0.15 7.03
C ASP A 172 -19.26 -1.51 6.50
N LEU A 173 -18.41 -2.54 6.49
CA LEU A 173 -18.77 -3.93 6.16
C LEU A 173 -19.00 -4.76 7.42
N ASP A 174 -19.67 -5.91 7.26
CA ASP A 174 -19.65 -6.97 8.27
C ASP A 174 -18.23 -7.57 8.41
N GLN A 175 -17.77 -7.75 9.65
CA GLN A 175 -16.39 -8.15 9.92
C GLN A 175 -16.08 -9.60 9.53
N LYS A 176 -17.09 -10.48 9.45
CA LYS A 176 -16.91 -11.83 8.89
C LYS A 176 -16.83 -11.76 7.37
N LEU A 177 -17.61 -10.90 6.71
CA LEU A 177 -17.52 -10.70 5.27
C LEU A 177 -16.12 -10.21 4.85
N VAL A 178 -15.49 -9.27 5.57
CA VAL A 178 -14.11 -8.81 5.25
C VAL A 178 -13.08 -9.96 5.36
N LEU A 179 -13.21 -10.83 6.38
CA LEU A 179 -12.40 -12.04 6.50
C LEU A 179 -12.64 -13.01 5.33
N ASP A 180 -13.91 -13.27 5.00
CA ASP A 180 -14.30 -14.20 3.94
C ASP A 180 -13.87 -13.69 2.54
N LEU A 181 -13.86 -12.36 2.31
CA LEU A 181 -13.38 -11.72 1.08
C LEU A 181 -11.86 -11.81 0.95
N ASN A 182 -11.10 -11.50 2.00
CA ASN A 182 -9.64 -11.64 2.00
C ASN A 182 -9.22 -13.10 1.72
N GLN A 183 -9.84 -14.07 2.41
CA GLN A 183 -9.59 -15.49 2.13
C GLN A 183 -10.01 -15.88 0.71
N ALA A 184 -11.11 -15.30 0.20
CA ALA A 184 -11.55 -15.52 -1.18
C ALA A 184 -10.54 -15.03 -2.22
N ALA A 185 -9.92 -13.86 -2.01
CA ALA A 185 -8.82 -13.38 -2.84
C ALA A 185 -7.63 -14.34 -2.81
N ILE A 186 -7.13 -14.70 -1.61
CA ILE A 186 -5.98 -15.61 -1.43
C ILE A 186 -6.21 -16.94 -2.16
N ASP A 187 -7.34 -17.61 -1.89
CA ASP A 187 -7.69 -18.89 -2.51
C ASP A 187 -7.67 -18.80 -4.05
N ALA A 188 -8.17 -17.71 -4.62
CA ALA A 188 -8.25 -17.51 -6.06
C ALA A 188 -6.92 -17.14 -6.71
N ILE A 189 -6.09 -16.33 -6.05
CA ILE A 189 -4.74 -15.97 -6.48
C ILE A 189 -3.86 -17.23 -6.51
N ARG A 190 -3.87 -18.04 -5.44
CA ARG A 190 -3.10 -19.29 -5.42
C ARG A 190 -3.64 -20.31 -6.43
N ALA A 191 -4.96 -20.42 -6.58
CA ALA A 191 -5.57 -21.21 -7.65
C ALA A 191 -5.31 -20.68 -9.08
N ALA A 192 -4.80 -19.44 -9.23
CA ALA A 192 -4.31 -18.92 -10.51
C ALA A 192 -2.95 -19.50 -10.92
N GLY A 193 -2.21 -20.12 -9.98
CA GLY A 193 -0.81 -20.49 -10.14
C GLY A 193 0.16 -19.38 -9.71
N ALA A 194 -0.36 -18.28 -9.15
CA ALA A 194 0.43 -17.17 -8.64
C ALA A 194 0.89 -17.46 -7.20
N THR A 195 1.97 -18.24 -7.06
CA THR A 195 2.46 -18.77 -5.76
C THR A 195 3.76 -18.10 -5.26
N SER A 196 4.49 -17.41 -6.13
CA SER A 196 5.70 -16.66 -5.75
C SER A 196 5.40 -15.32 -5.09
N GLN A 197 4.28 -14.68 -5.47
CA GLN A 197 3.88 -13.33 -5.08
C GLN A 197 3.45 -13.24 -3.61
N TYR A 198 3.72 -12.09 -2.99
CA TYR A 198 3.07 -11.69 -1.75
C TYR A 198 1.60 -11.34 -1.99
N ILE A 199 0.77 -11.53 -0.96
CA ILE A 199 -0.61 -11.04 -0.95
C ILE A 199 -0.73 -10.10 0.24
N PHE A 200 -1.07 -8.85 -0.04
CA PHE A 200 -1.36 -7.85 0.95
C PHE A 200 -2.85 -7.94 1.30
N VAL A 201 -3.17 -8.05 2.59
CA VAL A 201 -4.53 -8.25 3.10
C VAL A 201 -4.94 -7.04 3.92
N GLU A 202 -6.07 -6.45 3.54
CA GLU A 202 -6.59 -5.23 4.14
C GLU A 202 -7.78 -5.51 5.05
N GLY A 203 -7.94 -4.65 6.06
CA GLY A 203 -8.95 -4.76 7.10
C GLY A 203 -10.10 -3.76 6.97
N ASN A 204 -11.12 -3.99 7.79
CA ASN A 204 -12.25 -3.09 7.95
C ASN A 204 -11.83 -1.80 8.68
N ALA A 205 -12.71 -0.80 8.66
CA ALA A 205 -12.44 0.55 9.16
C ALA A 205 -11.21 1.20 8.48
N TYR A 206 -11.21 1.18 7.15
CA TYR A 206 -10.18 1.79 6.30
C TYR A 206 -8.78 1.24 6.59
N SER A 207 -8.71 -0.07 6.91
CA SER A 207 -7.53 -0.79 7.38
C SER A 207 -6.68 -0.06 8.44
N GLY A 208 -7.26 0.89 9.18
CA GLY A 208 -6.49 1.90 9.90
C GLY A 208 -5.72 1.32 11.08
N ALA A 209 -4.38 1.42 11.07
CA ALA A 209 -3.50 0.76 12.05
C ALA A 209 -3.82 1.15 13.51
N TRP A 210 -4.12 2.44 13.75
CA TRP A 210 -4.59 2.98 15.03
C TRP A 210 -5.84 2.31 15.61
N SER A 211 -6.67 1.70 14.77
CA SER A 211 -7.92 1.04 15.13
C SER A 211 -7.86 -0.50 14.99
N TRP A 212 -6.77 -1.04 14.44
CA TRP A 212 -6.66 -2.41 13.96
C TRP A 212 -7.12 -3.45 14.98
N THR A 213 -6.65 -3.35 16.23
CA THR A 213 -6.97 -4.30 17.30
C THR A 213 -8.41 -4.24 17.80
N THR A 214 -9.14 -3.15 17.49
CA THR A 214 -10.57 -3.02 17.81
C THR A 214 -11.45 -3.67 16.73
N ASN A 215 -11.03 -3.59 15.46
CA ASN A 215 -11.86 -3.98 14.32
C ASN A 215 -11.45 -5.33 13.70
N ASN A 216 -10.15 -5.58 13.55
CA ASN A 216 -9.59 -6.57 12.60
C ASN A 216 -8.93 -7.79 13.26
N ASP A 217 -9.14 -8.02 14.56
CA ASP A 217 -8.53 -9.15 15.28
C ASP A 217 -8.84 -10.53 14.67
N ASN A 218 -9.99 -10.70 14.00
CA ASN A 218 -10.34 -11.95 13.33
C ASN A 218 -9.46 -12.26 12.10
N LEU A 219 -8.80 -11.27 11.49
CA LEU A 219 -8.02 -11.46 10.27
C LEU A 219 -6.76 -12.32 10.48
N LYS A 220 -6.30 -12.51 11.73
CA LYS A 220 -5.24 -13.48 12.05
C LYS A 220 -5.55 -14.92 11.62
N ALA A 221 -6.83 -15.23 11.38
CA ALA A 221 -7.31 -16.53 10.91
C ALA A 221 -7.16 -16.74 9.39
N LEU A 222 -6.74 -15.73 8.63
CA LEU A 222 -6.40 -15.88 7.21
C LEU A 222 -5.25 -16.86 7.02
N THR A 223 -5.36 -17.71 6.00
CA THR A 223 -4.38 -18.75 5.66
C THR A 223 -4.01 -18.70 4.18
N ASP A 224 -2.74 -19.00 3.88
CA ASP A 224 -2.15 -19.04 2.54
C ASP A 224 -1.29 -20.31 2.44
N SER A 225 -1.34 -21.01 1.31
CA SER A 225 -0.50 -22.20 1.09
C SER A 225 0.98 -21.86 1.00
N GLU A 226 1.30 -20.61 0.67
CA GLU A 226 2.64 -20.15 0.31
C GLU A 226 3.34 -19.34 1.40
N ASP A 227 2.65 -19.07 2.52
CA ASP A 227 3.08 -18.27 3.69
C ASP A 227 3.59 -16.85 3.33
N LYS A 228 2.87 -16.13 2.45
CA LYS A 228 3.23 -14.77 2.01
C LYS A 228 2.13 -13.73 2.23
N ILE A 229 1.30 -13.91 3.25
CA ILE A 229 0.35 -12.88 3.71
C ILE A 229 1.12 -11.76 4.43
N VAL A 230 0.86 -10.51 4.04
CA VAL A 230 1.26 -9.32 4.77
C VAL A 230 0.01 -8.50 5.07
N TYR A 231 -0.15 -8.03 6.30
CA TYR A 231 -1.31 -7.24 6.72
C TYR A 231 -1.03 -5.78 6.40
N GLU A 232 -1.68 -5.28 5.36
CA GLU A 232 -1.56 -3.91 4.89
C GLU A 232 -2.50 -3.03 5.72
N MET A 233 -1.96 -1.95 6.29
CA MET A 233 -2.70 -1.04 7.17
C MET A 233 -2.40 0.40 6.81
N HIS A 234 -3.38 1.28 6.88
CA HIS A 234 -3.18 2.70 6.54
C HIS A 234 -2.99 3.56 7.80
N GLN A 235 -2.18 4.61 7.68
CA GLN A 235 -1.96 5.51 8.81
C GLN A 235 -1.65 6.97 8.44
N TYR A 236 -2.71 7.78 8.39
CA TYR A 236 -2.61 9.24 8.38
C TYR A 236 -2.47 9.82 9.80
N LEU A 237 -2.04 11.08 9.88
CA LEU A 237 -1.49 11.71 11.09
C LEU A 237 -2.33 12.88 11.63
N ASP A 238 -3.41 13.23 10.94
CA ASP A 238 -4.38 14.28 11.26
C ASP A 238 -5.46 13.81 12.26
N GLY A 239 -6.38 14.70 12.64
CA GLY A 239 -7.25 14.57 13.81
C GLY A 239 -8.04 13.25 13.91
N ASP A 240 -8.68 12.85 12.82
CA ASP A 240 -9.47 11.62 12.69
C ASP A 240 -8.72 10.48 11.98
N SER A 241 -7.49 10.73 11.51
CA SER A 241 -6.66 9.80 10.72
C SER A 241 -7.17 9.57 9.28
N SER A 242 -7.86 10.56 8.69
CA SER A 242 -8.44 10.44 7.34
C SER A 242 -7.54 10.93 6.19
N GLY A 243 -6.42 11.61 6.47
CA GLY A 243 -5.48 12.04 5.43
C GLY A 243 -5.94 13.27 4.62
N THR A 244 -6.73 14.14 5.25
CA THR A 244 -7.43 15.24 4.58
C THR A 244 -6.94 16.62 5.03
N SER A 245 -6.14 16.68 6.09
CA SER A 245 -5.60 17.91 6.67
C SER A 245 -4.07 17.94 6.67
N GLU A 246 -3.50 19.09 6.31
CA GLU A 246 -2.06 19.37 6.42
C GLU A 246 -1.56 19.38 7.89
N THR A 247 -2.46 19.32 8.87
CA THR A 247 -2.15 19.42 10.32
C THR A 247 -2.16 18.06 11.02
N CYS A 248 -0.98 17.58 11.38
CA CYS A 248 -0.83 16.39 12.24
C CYS A 248 -1.11 16.72 13.72
N VAL A 249 -1.64 15.76 14.49
CA VAL A 249 -2.05 15.96 15.90
C VAL A 249 -0.88 16.34 16.81
N SER A 250 0.27 15.71 16.63
CA SER A 250 1.50 15.96 17.40
C SER A 250 2.72 15.45 16.62
N ALA A 251 3.92 15.86 17.02
CA ALA A 251 5.19 15.34 16.50
C ALA A 251 5.47 13.86 16.86
N THR A 252 4.55 13.18 17.54
CA THR A 252 4.69 11.78 18.00
C THR A 252 3.54 10.88 17.56
N ILE A 253 2.44 11.43 17.01
CA ILE A 253 1.18 10.72 16.77
C ILE A 253 1.34 9.49 15.87
N GLY A 254 2.23 9.52 14.87
CA GLY A 254 2.46 8.38 13.97
C GLY A 254 3.01 7.16 14.71
N LYS A 255 4.00 7.35 15.59
CA LYS A 255 4.51 6.28 16.46
C LYS A 255 3.41 5.76 17.39
N GLU A 256 2.68 6.67 18.05
CA GLU A 256 1.62 6.34 19.01
C GLU A 256 0.51 5.50 18.38
N ARG A 257 0.07 5.86 17.17
CA ARG A 257 -0.96 5.14 16.43
C ARG A 257 -0.55 3.73 16.00
N LEU A 258 0.73 3.50 15.66
CA LEU A 258 1.19 2.15 15.26
C LEU A 258 1.42 1.18 16.43
N GLN A 259 1.42 1.62 17.70
CA GLN A 259 1.84 0.74 18.82
C GLN A 259 0.94 -0.49 18.98
N SER A 260 -0.39 -0.32 18.92
CA SER A 260 -1.33 -1.44 19.12
C SER A 260 -1.27 -2.46 17.98
N ALA A 261 -1.16 -2.00 16.73
CA ALA A 261 -0.94 -2.85 15.56
C ALA A 261 0.39 -3.61 15.64
N THR A 262 1.48 -2.95 16.07
CA THR A 262 2.81 -3.56 16.20
C THR A 262 2.79 -4.73 17.19
N THR A 263 2.21 -4.52 18.39
CA THR A 263 2.06 -5.61 19.38
C THR A 263 1.16 -6.73 18.86
N TRP A 264 0.08 -6.42 18.14
CA TRP A 264 -0.78 -7.44 17.55
C TRP A 264 -0.07 -8.29 16.49
N LEU A 265 0.75 -7.68 15.63
CA LEU A 265 1.58 -8.41 14.66
C LEU A 265 2.58 -9.34 15.37
N GLN A 266 3.19 -8.88 16.46
CA GLN A 266 4.15 -9.65 17.26
C GLN A 266 3.47 -10.83 17.96
N ASP A 267 2.37 -10.59 18.70
CA ASP A 267 1.62 -11.60 19.45
C ASP A 267 1.04 -12.71 18.54
N ASN A 268 0.68 -12.36 17.30
CA ASN A 268 0.08 -13.30 16.34
C ASN A 268 1.09 -13.85 15.30
N ASN A 269 2.39 -13.53 15.44
CA ASN A 269 3.47 -13.89 14.50
C ASN A 269 3.09 -13.58 13.03
N LYS A 270 2.69 -12.34 12.76
CA LYS A 270 2.31 -11.84 11.43
C LYS A 270 3.29 -10.79 10.92
N LYS A 271 3.21 -10.46 9.64
CA LYS A 271 3.96 -9.38 8.99
C LYS A 271 3.03 -8.25 8.62
N GLY A 272 3.44 -7.01 8.88
CA GLY A 272 2.67 -5.81 8.53
C GLY A 272 3.38 -4.95 7.50
N PHE A 273 2.61 -4.15 6.77
CA PHE A 273 3.09 -3.12 5.86
C PHE A 273 2.17 -1.89 6.00
N ILE A 274 2.71 -0.68 5.81
CA ILE A 274 1.89 0.53 5.77
C ILE A 274 1.69 0.96 4.32
N GLY A 275 0.54 0.59 3.74
CA GLY A 275 0.19 0.84 2.33
C GLY A 275 -0.01 2.31 1.99
N GLU A 276 -0.50 3.08 2.96
CA GLU A 276 -0.66 4.51 2.85
C GLU A 276 -0.26 5.21 4.15
N PHE A 277 0.61 6.21 4.03
CA PHE A 277 0.80 7.25 5.03
C PHE A 277 1.19 8.57 4.38
N ALA A 278 0.90 9.67 5.07
CA ALA A 278 1.32 11.00 4.65
C ALA A 278 1.29 12.00 5.82
N GLY A 279 1.85 13.19 5.58
CA GLY A 279 1.79 14.35 6.46
C GLY A 279 1.97 15.65 5.66
N GLY A 280 1.41 16.75 6.17
CA GLY A 280 1.56 18.06 5.54
C GLY A 280 2.97 18.62 5.68
N VAL A 281 3.37 19.54 4.82
CA VAL A 281 4.73 20.14 4.84
C VAL A 281 4.85 21.14 5.99
N ASN A 282 5.14 20.62 7.18
CA ASN A 282 5.47 21.38 8.39
C ASN A 282 6.22 20.52 9.42
N ALA A 283 7.06 21.17 10.24
CA ALA A 283 7.94 20.51 11.20
C ALA A 283 7.26 19.57 12.22
N ASN A 284 5.96 19.74 12.49
CA ASN A 284 5.20 18.84 13.37
C ASN A 284 4.88 17.52 12.65
N CYS A 285 4.42 17.59 11.40
CA CYS A 285 4.20 16.43 10.53
C CYS A 285 5.51 15.75 10.08
N GLU A 286 6.56 16.52 9.78
CA GLU A 286 7.89 15.98 9.42
C GLU A 286 8.43 15.10 10.55
N ALA A 287 8.39 15.60 11.79
CA ALA A 287 8.81 14.86 12.98
C ALA A 287 7.91 13.65 13.27
N ALA A 288 6.59 13.76 13.05
CA ALA A 288 5.66 12.65 13.25
C ALA A 288 5.92 11.49 12.27
N VAL A 289 6.22 11.80 11.00
CA VAL A 289 6.58 10.81 9.97
C VAL A 289 7.92 10.16 10.30
N GLU A 290 8.97 10.93 10.61
CA GLU A 290 10.29 10.36 10.94
C GLU A 290 10.24 9.51 12.23
N GLY A 291 9.49 9.94 13.24
CA GLY A 291 9.24 9.17 14.45
C GLY A 291 8.47 7.86 14.21
N MET A 292 7.54 7.85 13.25
CA MET A 292 6.81 6.66 12.83
C MET A 292 7.71 5.67 12.08
N LEU A 293 8.45 6.14 11.07
CA LEU A 293 9.36 5.31 10.28
C LEU A 293 10.52 4.76 11.12
N SER A 294 11.06 5.54 12.07
CA SER A 294 12.03 5.04 13.07
C SER A 294 11.44 3.91 13.90
N TYR A 295 10.21 4.06 14.41
CA TYR A 295 9.57 3.02 15.23
C TYR A 295 9.27 1.74 14.43
N MET A 296 8.84 1.86 13.18
CA MET A 296 8.67 0.71 12.29
C MET A 296 10.00 0.03 11.98
N SER A 297 11.07 0.79 11.72
CA SER A 297 12.42 0.28 11.47
C SER A 297 13.00 -0.44 12.71
N GLU A 298 12.76 0.10 13.91
CA GLU A 298 13.05 -0.54 15.20
C GLU A 298 12.31 -1.87 15.38
N ASN A 299 11.11 -2.03 14.80
CA ASN A 299 10.24 -3.22 14.88
C ASN A 299 10.11 -3.93 13.51
N SER A 300 11.21 -3.96 12.75
CA SER A 300 11.30 -4.62 11.44
C SER A 300 11.33 -6.16 11.51
N ASP A 301 11.22 -6.72 12.72
CA ASP A 301 10.81 -8.11 12.95
C ASP A 301 9.36 -8.38 12.51
N VAL A 302 8.49 -7.36 12.50
CA VAL A 302 7.11 -7.45 12.00
C VAL A 302 6.80 -6.48 10.85
N TRP A 303 7.32 -5.26 10.86
CA TRP A 303 7.07 -4.28 9.80
C TRP A 303 8.00 -4.50 8.60
N MET A 304 7.42 -4.89 7.47
CA MET A 304 8.14 -5.13 6.22
C MET A 304 8.45 -3.85 5.45
N GLY A 305 7.79 -2.73 5.75
CA GLY A 305 8.01 -1.46 5.05
C GLY A 305 6.82 -0.51 5.17
N ALA A 306 6.88 0.56 4.38
CA ALA A 306 5.79 1.52 4.18
C ALA A 306 5.85 2.11 2.77
N GLU A 307 4.74 2.60 2.24
CA GLU A 307 4.74 3.49 1.06
C GLU A 307 3.88 4.74 1.25
N TRP A 308 4.34 5.83 0.64
CA TRP A 308 3.78 7.17 0.83
C TRP A 308 2.55 7.37 -0.07
N TRP A 309 1.51 8.03 0.43
CA TRP A 309 0.36 8.47 -0.36
C TRP A 309 0.50 9.96 -0.73
N SER A 310 0.70 10.35 -1.99
CA SER A 310 0.82 9.55 -3.21
C SER A 310 1.62 10.31 -4.28
N ALA A 311 2.26 9.60 -5.21
CA ALA A 311 2.75 10.13 -6.48
C ALA A 311 1.65 9.96 -7.55
N GLY A 312 1.83 10.53 -8.74
CA GLY A 312 0.83 10.40 -9.78
C GLY A 312 0.63 11.68 -10.61
N PRO A 313 0.41 11.53 -11.93
CA PRO A 313 0.54 12.62 -12.89
C PRO A 313 -0.58 13.67 -12.92
N MET A 314 -1.65 13.50 -12.13
CA MET A 314 -2.79 14.42 -12.08
C MET A 314 -2.96 15.15 -10.74
N TRP A 315 -2.15 14.86 -9.71
CA TRP A 315 -2.31 15.44 -8.36
C TRP A 315 -2.27 16.98 -8.26
N GLY A 316 -1.70 17.67 -9.23
CA GLY A 316 -1.68 19.14 -9.27
C GLY A 316 -1.01 19.76 -8.03
N SER A 317 -1.79 20.46 -7.21
CA SER A 317 -1.33 21.06 -5.95
C SER A 317 -1.72 20.28 -4.69
N TYR A 318 -2.08 19.00 -4.80
CA TYR A 318 -2.45 18.16 -3.64
C TYR A 318 -1.32 18.13 -2.60
N MET A 319 -1.69 18.43 -1.35
CA MET A 319 -0.78 18.64 -0.22
C MET A 319 0.25 17.54 0.02
N TYR A 320 -0.07 16.28 -0.29
CA TYR A 320 0.82 15.13 -0.08
C TYR A 320 1.45 14.62 -1.38
N SER A 321 1.32 15.34 -2.51
CA SER A 321 1.84 14.84 -3.78
C SER A 321 3.37 14.69 -3.73
N LEU A 322 3.83 13.46 -3.98
CA LEU A 322 5.24 13.10 -4.12
C LEU A 322 5.67 12.99 -5.61
N GLU A 323 4.81 13.44 -6.54
CA GLU A 323 5.12 13.50 -7.97
C GLU A 323 6.40 14.35 -8.20
N PRO A 324 7.46 13.81 -8.82
CA PRO A 324 8.76 14.48 -8.85
C PRO A 324 8.75 15.88 -9.47
N SER A 325 9.64 16.71 -8.92
CA SER A 325 9.85 18.13 -9.28
C SER A 325 8.70 19.11 -8.98
N ASN A 326 7.45 18.65 -8.84
CA ASN A 326 6.28 19.54 -8.77
C ASN A 326 5.36 19.27 -7.57
N GLY A 327 5.32 18.05 -7.04
CA GLY A 327 4.50 17.69 -5.89
C GLY A 327 4.93 18.43 -4.61
N PRO A 328 4.01 19.04 -3.84
CA PRO A 328 4.36 19.82 -2.65
C PRO A 328 5.15 19.04 -1.58
N ALA A 329 4.91 17.73 -1.44
CA ALA A 329 5.62 16.90 -0.47
C ALA A 329 7.02 16.46 -0.95
N TYR A 330 7.25 16.39 -2.27
CA TYR A 330 8.44 15.75 -2.87
C TYR A 330 9.76 16.27 -2.29
N SER A 331 9.98 17.58 -2.27
CA SER A 331 11.25 18.19 -1.84
C SER A 331 11.49 18.16 -0.32
N THR A 332 10.45 18.01 0.48
CA THR A 332 10.54 17.89 1.95
C THR A 332 10.67 16.45 2.39
N TYR A 333 9.84 15.55 1.85
CA TYR A 333 9.71 14.20 2.35
C TYR A 333 10.66 13.19 1.70
N LEU A 334 11.07 13.37 0.43
CA LEU A 334 12.05 12.43 -0.18
C LEU A 334 13.35 12.33 0.65
N PRO A 335 13.99 13.42 1.15
CA PRO A 335 15.16 13.33 2.03
C PRO A 335 14.89 12.72 3.42
N ILE A 336 13.63 12.61 3.85
CA ILE A 336 13.24 11.88 5.07
C ILE A 336 13.10 10.39 4.74
N LEU A 337 12.47 10.04 3.61
CA LEU A 337 12.28 8.67 3.14
C LEU A 337 13.61 8.00 2.73
N GLU A 338 14.56 8.74 2.15
CA GLU A 338 15.90 8.28 1.77
C GLU A 338 16.67 7.61 2.93
N LYS A 339 16.44 8.05 4.17
CA LYS A 339 17.01 7.46 5.39
C LYS A 339 16.60 5.99 5.59
N TYR A 340 15.46 5.61 5.02
CA TYR A 340 14.78 4.32 5.19
C TYR A 340 14.77 3.47 3.91
N PHE A 341 15.36 3.93 2.80
CA PHE A 341 15.58 3.09 1.60
C PHE A 341 16.48 1.89 1.94
N VAL A 342 16.17 0.72 1.38
CA VAL A 342 16.73 -0.59 1.78
C VAL A 342 18.26 -0.66 1.75
N ASP A 343 18.89 -0.03 0.74
CA ASP A 343 20.34 0.04 0.58
C ASP A 343 20.98 1.29 1.25
N GLY A 344 20.16 2.19 1.78
CA GLY A 344 20.56 3.43 2.44
C GLY A 344 21.06 3.22 3.87
N THR A 345 22.11 3.94 4.27
CA THR A 345 22.67 3.84 5.63
C THR A 345 21.85 4.65 6.63
N ALA A 346 20.82 4.02 7.20
CA ALA A 346 20.08 4.59 8.33
C ALA A 346 21.02 4.86 9.52
N SER A 347 21.29 6.14 9.79
CA SER A 347 22.10 6.55 10.93
C SER A 347 21.26 6.41 12.21
N THR A 348 21.56 5.40 13.01
CA THR A 348 20.93 5.21 14.33
C THR A 348 21.08 6.49 15.16
N PRO A 349 19.99 7.11 15.65
CA PRO A 349 20.07 8.33 16.46
C PRO A 349 20.85 8.06 17.76
N ALA A 350 22.08 8.58 17.83
CA ALA A 350 22.94 8.40 19.00
C ALA A 350 22.45 9.28 20.16
N SER A 351 21.71 8.68 21.09
CA SER A 351 21.37 9.29 22.38
C SER A 351 22.63 9.59 23.21
N SER A 352 23.22 10.77 23.00
CA SER A 352 24.39 11.24 23.73
C SER A 352 24.16 12.67 24.23
N SER A 353 24.20 12.84 25.55
CA SER A 353 24.09 14.14 26.22
C SER A 353 25.32 15.01 25.95
N SER A 354 25.11 16.16 25.30
CA SER A 354 26.18 17.09 24.95
C SER A 354 26.57 17.99 26.14
N SER A 355 27.56 17.55 26.92
CA SER A 355 28.33 18.47 27.76
C SER A 355 29.21 19.36 26.86
N SER A 356 29.24 20.67 27.13
CA SER A 356 29.85 21.63 26.23
C SER A 356 31.36 21.77 26.43
N SER A 357 32.11 21.83 25.33
CA SER A 357 33.37 22.58 25.29
C SER A 357 33.61 23.12 23.88
N THR A 358 33.83 24.44 23.79
CA THR A 358 34.09 25.15 22.54
C THR A 358 35.58 25.15 22.19
N LYS A 359 35.89 25.12 20.89
CA LYS A 359 37.12 25.69 20.32
C LYS A 359 36.91 26.05 18.85
N THR A 360 37.76 26.93 18.34
CA THR A 360 37.43 27.83 17.22
C THR A 360 38.52 27.83 16.15
N ALA A 361 38.12 28.12 14.91
CA ALA A 361 38.97 28.34 13.72
C ALA A 361 39.63 27.04 13.14
N ALA A 362 40.02 27.02 11.86
CA ALA A 362 40.14 28.11 10.89
C ALA A 362 39.54 27.82 9.51
N LYS A 363 39.35 28.89 8.72
CA LYS A 363 38.77 28.89 7.37
C LYS A 363 39.89 29.01 6.33
N THR A 364 39.97 28.06 5.40
CA THR A 364 40.85 28.13 4.22
C THR A 364 40.00 27.93 2.96
N SER A 365 40.26 28.71 1.91
CA SER A 365 39.45 28.77 0.70
C SER A 365 40.31 28.70 -0.56
N THR A 366 40.05 27.74 -1.45
CA THR A 366 40.67 27.66 -2.77
C THR A 366 39.66 27.28 -3.86
N THR A 367 39.59 28.19 -4.83
CA THR A 367 38.92 28.19 -6.13
C THR A 367 38.79 26.87 -6.89
N THR A 368 37.58 26.63 -7.38
CA THR A 368 37.24 26.50 -8.82
C THR A 368 38.08 25.59 -9.72
N ALA A 369 37.45 24.52 -10.22
CA ALA A 369 37.56 24.10 -11.62
C ALA A 369 36.22 23.50 -12.06
N ALA A 370 35.67 23.96 -13.19
CA ALA A 370 34.51 23.34 -13.84
C ALA A 370 34.96 22.65 -15.12
N GLN A 371 34.41 21.46 -15.42
CA GLN A 371 34.57 20.81 -16.71
C GLN A 371 33.22 20.40 -17.26
N THR A 372 32.81 21.11 -18.32
CA THR A 372 31.70 20.72 -19.19
C THR A 372 32.20 19.67 -20.18
N THR A 373 31.50 18.54 -20.30
CA THR A 373 31.59 17.67 -21.47
C THR A 373 30.21 17.49 -22.08
N THR A 374 30.17 17.49 -23.41
CA THR A 374 28.93 17.62 -24.19
C THR A 374 28.24 16.29 -24.46
N ALA A 375 26.91 16.31 -24.49
CA ALA A 375 26.13 15.19 -25.00
C ALA A 375 26.43 14.92 -26.48
N ALA A 376 26.31 13.65 -26.88
CA ALA A 376 26.22 13.23 -28.27
C ALA A 376 24.89 12.47 -28.44
N ALA A 377 24.00 12.97 -29.28
CA ALA A 377 22.77 12.27 -29.65
C ALA A 377 23.08 11.16 -30.66
N ILE A 378 22.27 10.10 -30.66
CA ILE A 378 22.23 9.10 -31.73
C ILE A 378 20.81 9.12 -32.31
N GLU A 379 20.74 9.00 -33.64
CA GLU A 379 19.61 9.41 -34.47
C GLU A 379 18.55 8.31 -34.61
N VAL A 380 17.28 8.71 -34.71
CA VAL A 380 16.14 7.80 -34.89
C VAL A 380 16.00 7.44 -36.37
N THR A 381 16.20 6.18 -36.73
CA THR A 381 15.90 5.69 -38.08
C THR A 381 14.49 5.08 -38.10
N SER A 382 13.61 5.59 -38.96
CA SER A 382 12.27 5.07 -39.19
C SER A 382 12.09 4.59 -40.63
N THR A 383 11.47 3.42 -40.81
CA THR A 383 10.99 2.92 -42.11
C THR A 383 9.66 2.16 -41.94
N PRO A 384 8.73 2.18 -42.92
CA PRO A 384 7.33 1.88 -42.65
C PRO A 384 6.77 0.60 -43.34
N SER A 385 5.62 0.17 -42.81
CA SER A 385 4.48 -0.48 -43.50
C SER A 385 4.67 -1.77 -44.32
N SER A 386 3.87 -2.78 -44.00
CA SER A 386 3.12 -3.55 -45.00
C SER A 386 1.81 -4.12 -44.42
N ASN A 387 0.73 -4.07 -45.21
CA ASN A 387 -0.58 -4.62 -44.84
C ASN A 387 -0.65 -6.12 -45.12
N VAL A 388 -1.39 -6.88 -44.31
CA VAL A 388 -2.04 -8.13 -44.72
C VAL A 388 -3.47 -8.14 -44.15
N GLN A 389 -4.45 -8.54 -44.97
CA GLN A 389 -5.88 -8.44 -44.65
C GLN A 389 -6.62 -9.73 -45.04
N VAL A 390 -7.20 -10.42 -44.03
CA VAL A 390 -8.43 -11.26 -44.08
C VAL A 390 -8.41 -12.50 -45.02
N PRO A 391 -8.77 -13.69 -44.50
CA PRO A 391 -10.11 -14.21 -44.80
C PRO A 391 -10.97 -14.45 -43.54
N SER A 392 -12.25 -14.08 -43.61
CA SER A 392 -13.27 -14.51 -42.66
C SER A 392 -13.88 -15.84 -43.11
N SER A 393 -14.36 -16.66 -42.18
CA SER A 393 -15.26 -17.78 -42.46
C SER A 393 -16.50 -17.70 -41.57
N VAL A 394 -17.68 -17.82 -42.18
CA VAL A 394 -18.99 -17.66 -41.52
C VAL A 394 -19.63 -19.04 -41.41
N ILE A 395 -20.07 -19.44 -40.20
CA ILE A 395 -20.99 -20.57 -40.01
C ILE A 395 -22.02 -20.20 -38.93
N GLU A 396 -23.29 -20.29 -39.31
CA GLU A 396 -24.50 -20.24 -38.48
C GLU A 396 -25.57 -21.09 -39.21
N PRO A 397 -26.69 -21.49 -38.58
CA PRO A 397 -26.94 -21.67 -37.15
C PRO A 397 -27.40 -23.10 -36.82
N SER A 398 -27.72 -23.40 -35.55
CA SER A 398 -28.53 -24.56 -35.16
C SER A 398 -29.49 -24.17 -34.02
N SER A 399 -30.61 -24.88 -33.88
CA SER A 399 -31.81 -24.40 -33.17
C SER A 399 -32.26 -25.31 -32.01
N SER A 400 -33.34 -24.90 -31.32
CA SER A 400 -34.05 -25.59 -30.22
C SER A 400 -33.35 -25.56 -28.84
N THR A 401 -34.03 -25.47 -27.69
CA THR A 401 -35.48 -25.30 -27.42
C THR A 401 -35.73 -24.59 -26.08
N THR A 402 -36.85 -23.89 -25.93
CA THR A 402 -37.36 -23.39 -24.63
C THR A 402 -38.09 -24.49 -23.83
N PRO A 403 -38.12 -24.35 -22.49
CA PRO A 403 -39.34 -24.60 -21.73
C PRO A 403 -39.86 -23.36 -20.99
N ALA A 404 -41.14 -23.38 -20.62
CA ALA A 404 -41.89 -22.25 -20.07
C ALA A 404 -41.57 -21.90 -18.60
N ALA A 405 -41.89 -20.66 -18.21
CA ALA A 405 -41.92 -20.22 -16.82
C ALA A 405 -43.14 -20.76 -16.06
N ALA A 406 -43.02 -20.89 -14.73
CA ALA A 406 -44.12 -21.12 -13.80
C ALA A 406 -44.14 -20.01 -12.73
N PRO A 407 -45.31 -19.58 -12.23
CA PRO A 407 -45.41 -18.47 -11.28
C PRO A 407 -45.15 -18.91 -9.85
N THR A 408 -44.41 -18.09 -9.09
CA THR A 408 -44.24 -18.26 -7.64
C THR A 408 -44.88 -17.08 -6.91
N THR A 409 -45.73 -17.39 -5.91
CA THR A 409 -46.55 -16.41 -5.18
C THR A 409 -45.74 -15.56 -4.20
N LEU A 410 -45.91 -14.24 -4.26
CA LEU A 410 -45.51 -13.32 -3.19
C LEU A 410 -46.33 -13.60 -1.92
N VAL A 411 -45.63 -13.94 -0.82
CA VAL A 411 -46.22 -14.05 0.52
C VAL A 411 -45.81 -12.83 1.34
N THR A 412 -46.75 -11.91 1.57
CA THR A 412 -46.51 -10.71 2.38
C THR A 412 -46.42 -11.06 3.86
N ALA A 413 -45.21 -11.15 4.41
CA ALA A 413 -44.98 -11.32 5.84
C ALA A 413 -44.97 -9.95 6.57
N THR A 414 -46.04 -9.64 7.30
CA THR A 414 -46.11 -8.43 8.14
C THR A 414 -45.32 -8.62 9.43
N VAL A 415 -44.27 -7.81 9.64
CA VAL A 415 -43.51 -7.77 10.90
C VAL A 415 -44.21 -6.85 11.91
N PRO A 416 -44.41 -7.24 13.19
CA PRO A 416 -45.02 -6.37 14.20
C PRO A 416 -44.14 -5.19 14.61
N ALA A 417 -44.74 -4.02 14.82
CA ALA A 417 -44.03 -2.86 15.35
C ALA A 417 -43.99 -2.89 16.90
N SER A 418 -42.82 -2.69 17.50
CA SER A 418 -42.67 -2.27 18.90
C SER A 418 -41.25 -1.80 19.23
N ALA A 419 -41.13 -0.53 19.63
CA ALA A 419 -40.44 -0.07 20.86
C ALA A 419 -40.01 1.41 20.72
N THR A 420 -40.84 2.34 21.21
CA THR A 420 -40.49 3.76 21.26
C THR A 420 -39.42 4.00 22.32
N SER A 421 -38.19 4.33 21.92
CA SER A 421 -37.17 4.83 22.84
C SER A 421 -37.26 6.36 22.98
N THR A 422 -37.16 6.87 24.20
CA THR A 422 -37.32 8.29 24.51
C THR A 422 -36.00 9.05 24.36
N ALA A 423 -35.89 9.85 23.30
CA ALA A 423 -34.76 10.75 23.11
C ALA A 423 -34.66 11.75 24.27
N LYS A 424 -33.53 11.75 24.98
CA LYS A 424 -33.21 12.79 25.96
C LYS A 424 -32.71 14.04 25.24
N SER A 425 -33.32 15.19 25.54
CA SER A 425 -32.87 16.47 25.02
C SER A 425 -31.47 16.80 25.55
N PHE A 426 -30.53 17.09 24.64
CA PHE A 426 -29.22 17.64 24.97
C PHE A 426 -29.21 19.14 24.67
N THR A 427 -28.71 19.93 25.62
CA THR A 427 -28.66 21.39 25.54
C THR A 427 -27.72 21.84 24.42
N GLN A 428 -28.16 22.78 23.58
CA GLN A 428 -27.30 23.39 22.56
C GLN A 428 -26.13 24.14 23.21
N VAL A 429 -24.92 23.87 22.72
CA VAL A 429 -23.72 24.70 22.93
C VAL A 429 -23.58 25.60 21.68
N PRO A 430 -23.13 26.86 21.79
CA PRO A 430 -23.19 27.80 20.66
C PRO A 430 -22.33 27.37 19.48
N THR A 431 -22.94 27.23 18.30
CA THR A 431 -22.23 27.00 17.04
C THR A 431 -21.43 28.25 16.67
N ALA A 432 -20.12 28.11 16.47
CA ALA A 432 -19.32 29.14 15.81
C ALA A 432 -19.75 29.24 14.33
N SER A 433 -19.86 30.46 13.80
CA SER A 433 -20.16 30.68 12.38
C SER A 433 -19.04 30.14 11.48
N PRO A 434 -19.35 29.47 10.35
CA PRO A 434 -18.32 29.06 9.40
C PRO A 434 -17.66 30.27 8.75
N SER A 435 -16.36 30.19 8.50
CA SER A 435 -15.58 31.22 7.81
C SER A 435 -15.83 31.16 6.30
N SER A 436 -16.97 31.67 5.84
CA SER A 436 -17.30 31.79 4.43
C SER A 436 -16.35 32.78 3.73
N GLY A 437 -15.39 32.28 2.95
CA GLY A 437 -14.42 33.14 2.25
C GLY A 437 -13.52 32.44 1.24
N SER A 438 -13.09 31.21 1.49
CA SER A 438 -12.29 30.41 0.54
C SER A 438 -13.15 29.41 -0.23
N VAL A 439 -12.71 29.10 -1.46
CA VAL A 439 -13.12 27.89 -2.20
C VAL A 439 -12.11 26.78 -1.92
N ALA A 440 -12.56 25.53 -1.94
CA ALA A 440 -11.67 24.37 -1.94
C ALA A 440 -10.97 24.25 -3.29
N LYS A 441 -9.67 23.96 -3.26
CA LYS A 441 -8.84 23.74 -4.45
C LYS A 441 -9.08 22.36 -5.06
N HIS A 442 -8.71 22.17 -6.32
CA HIS A 442 -8.66 20.83 -6.93
C HIS A 442 -7.86 19.87 -6.00
N TYR A 443 -8.43 18.71 -5.72
CA TYR A 443 -7.95 17.68 -4.79
C TYR A 443 -7.97 18.02 -3.29
N TYR A 444 -8.53 19.16 -2.88
CA TYR A 444 -8.74 19.51 -1.47
C TYR A 444 -10.13 19.14 -0.95
N GLN A 445 -10.28 19.07 0.38
CA GLN A 445 -11.55 18.78 1.04
C GLN A 445 -12.59 19.87 0.79
N CYS A 446 -13.81 19.46 0.45
CA CYS A 446 -14.98 20.31 0.19
C CYS A 446 -16.22 19.90 0.99
N GLY A 447 -16.13 18.87 1.82
CA GLY A 447 -17.27 18.32 2.55
C GLY A 447 -16.92 17.10 3.39
N GLY A 448 -17.95 16.54 4.03
CA GLY A 448 -17.86 15.39 4.93
C GLY A 448 -18.43 15.70 6.32
N ILE A 449 -18.62 14.64 7.11
CA ILE A 449 -19.02 14.73 8.52
C ILE A 449 -17.95 15.50 9.30
N ASN A 450 -18.38 16.46 10.14
CA ASN A 450 -17.54 17.38 10.92
C ASN A 450 -16.68 18.38 10.11
N TRP A 451 -16.75 18.39 8.78
CA TRP A 451 -16.06 19.40 7.97
C TRP A 451 -16.59 20.81 8.25
N THR A 452 -15.68 21.78 8.41
CA THR A 452 -16.00 23.19 8.73
C THR A 452 -15.32 24.19 7.79
N GLY A 453 -14.51 23.72 6.84
CA GLY A 453 -13.87 24.55 5.80
C GLY A 453 -14.78 24.82 4.59
N PRO A 454 -14.20 25.19 3.44
CA PRO A 454 -14.93 25.48 2.21
C PRO A 454 -15.87 24.35 1.77
N THR A 455 -17.09 24.69 1.35
CA THR A 455 -18.07 23.75 0.78
C THR A 455 -18.33 23.96 -0.71
N VAL A 456 -17.57 24.86 -1.33
CA VAL A 456 -17.64 25.20 -2.76
C VAL A 456 -16.25 24.99 -3.35
N CYS A 457 -16.18 24.20 -4.41
CA CYS A 457 -14.94 23.94 -5.15
C CYS A 457 -14.59 25.09 -6.09
N GLU A 458 -13.31 25.17 -6.49
CA GLU A 458 -12.89 26.15 -7.48
C GLU A 458 -13.41 25.85 -8.89
N THR A 459 -13.59 26.92 -9.68
CA THR A 459 -14.25 26.87 -10.99
C THR A 459 -13.62 25.83 -11.91
N GLY A 460 -14.42 24.83 -12.29
CA GLY A 460 -13.98 23.69 -13.12
C GLY A 460 -14.00 22.35 -12.37
N THR A 461 -14.21 22.35 -11.05
CA THR A 461 -14.28 21.13 -10.23
C THR A 461 -15.58 21.04 -9.43
N THR A 462 -16.03 19.81 -9.20
CA THR A 462 -17.24 19.40 -8.48
C THR A 462 -16.87 18.83 -7.10
N CYS A 463 -17.67 19.12 -6.07
CA CYS A 463 -17.49 18.49 -4.76
C CYS A 463 -18.07 17.08 -4.76
N VAL A 464 -17.21 16.06 -4.87
CA VAL A 464 -17.61 14.65 -4.92
C VAL A 464 -17.31 13.98 -3.58
N LYS A 465 -18.29 13.25 -3.05
CA LYS A 465 -18.10 12.44 -1.85
C LYS A 465 -17.19 11.25 -2.15
N GLN A 466 -16.03 11.18 -1.51
CA GLN A 466 -15.20 9.97 -1.50
C GLN A 466 -15.68 9.03 -0.37
N ASN A 467 -15.60 9.48 0.88
CA ASN A 467 -16.07 8.73 2.05
C ASN A 467 -16.99 9.62 2.94
N PRO A 468 -17.58 9.12 4.06
CA PRO A 468 -18.48 9.92 4.90
C PRO A 468 -17.84 11.16 5.53
N TYR A 469 -16.53 11.18 5.75
CA TYR A 469 -15.76 12.24 6.40
C TYR A 469 -15.00 13.13 5.41
N TYR A 470 -14.73 12.65 4.19
CA TYR A 470 -14.01 13.36 3.14
C TYR A 470 -14.80 13.42 1.83
N TYR A 471 -15.21 14.62 1.44
CA TYR A 471 -15.62 14.94 0.07
C TYR A 471 -14.50 15.79 -0.54
N GLN A 472 -14.14 15.54 -1.80
CA GLN A 472 -13.02 16.15 -2.49
C GLN A 472 -13.48 16.93 -3.71
N CYS A 473 -12.81 18.05 -4.03
CA CYS A 473 -12.94 18.67 -5.33
C CYS A 473 -12.20 17.86 -6.39
N ILE A 474 -12.92 17.31 -7.35
CA ILE A 474 -12.38 16.68 -8.58
C ILE A 474 -13.17 17.23 -9.77
N ASN A 475 -12.69 17.08 -11.01
CA ASN A 475 -13.45 17.49 -12.21
C ASN A 475 -14.89 16.91 -12.21
#